data_AF-A0A2H0S216-F1
#
_entry.id   AF-A0A2H0S216-F1
#
_cell.length_a   1.000
_cell.length_b   1.000
_cell.length_c   1.000
_cell.angle_alpha   90.00
_cell.angle_beta   90.00
_cell.angle_gamma   90.00
#
_symmetry.space_group_name_H-M   'P 1'
#
loop_
_entity.id
_entity.type
_entity.pdbx_description
1 polymer ?
#
loop_
_entity_poly.entity_id
_entity_poly.type
_entity_poly.pdbx_seq_one_letter_code
_entity_poly.pdbx_strand_id
1 'polypeptide(L)' 'MEKLFSTILILSVVLFTGCASQKPLTENEQAAQYGMTVERYREEKAAAARMGMKFEDHIRMVQDEGSMNMEGMDM' A
#
# COMPACT_ATOMS: atom_id res chain seq x y z
N MET A 1 6.31 -27.15 35.27
CA MET A 1 6.74 -26.39 34.07
C MET A 1 5.82 -26.62 32.87
N GLU A 2 5.24 -27.81 32.68
CA GLU A 2 4.41 -28.12 31.50
C GLU A 2 3.15 -27.26 31.32
N LYS A 3 2.53 -26.83 32.42
CA LYS A 3 1.33 -25.95 32.39
C LYS A 3 1.60 -24.56 31.79
N LEU A 4 2.83 -24.05 31.90
CA LEU A 4 3.24 -22.74 31.37
C LEU A 4 3.48 -22.78 29.86
N PHE A 5 4.03 -23.90 29.36
CA PHE A 5 4.24 -24.10 27.92
C PHE A 5 2.90 -24.13 27.17
N SER A 6 1.89 -24.78 27.75
CA SER A 6 0.56 -24.86 27.13
C SER A 6 -0.13 -23.49 27.07
N THR A 7 0.03 -22.63 28.07
CA THR A 7 -0.57 -21.29 28.07
C THR A 7 0.10 -20.35 27.06
N ILE A 8 1.43 -20.43 26.93
CA ILE A 8 2.19 -19.62 25.96
C ILE A 8 1.83 -20.01 24.52
N LEU A 9 1.61 -21.29 24.25
CA LEU A 9 1.24 -21.78 22.93
C LEU A 9 -0.19 -21.37 22.53
N ILE A 10 -1.13 -21.38 23.48
CA ILE A 10 -2.49 -20.88 23.22
C ILE A 10 -2.49 -19.37 23.00
N LEU A 11 -1.70 -18.62 23.79
CA LEU A 11 -1.61 -17.17 23.67
C LEU A 11 -1.00 -16.75 22.31
N SER A 12 -0.01 -17.48 21.81
CA SER A 12 0.59 -17.18 20.50
C SER A 12 -0.39 -17.41 19.35
N VAL A 13 -1.21 -18.46 19.39
CA VAL A 13 -2.23 -18.73 18.35
C VAL A 13 -3.30 -17.63 18.31
N VAL A 14 -3.72 -17.10 19.47
CA VAL A 14 -4.71 -15.99 19.55
C VAL A 14 -4.13 -14.68 19.02
N LEU A 15 -2.83 -14.43 19.19
CA LEU A 15 -2.19 -13.23 18.64
C LEU A 15 -2.06 -13.29 17.11
N PHE A 16 -1.94 -14.49 16.53
CA PHE A 16 -1.84 -14.65 15.07
C PHE A 16 -3.18 -14.46 14.33
N THR A 17 -4.33 -14.67 14.97
CA THR A 17 -5.65 -14.47 14.33
C THR A 17 -6.07 -13.00 14.24
N GLY A 18 -5.38 -12.09 14.92
CA GLY A 18 -5.70 -10.66 14.96
C GLY A 18 -5.20 -9.82 13.77
N CYS A 19 -4.22 -10.30 12.99
CA CYS A 19 -3.61 -9.50 11.92
C CYS A 19 -4.27 -9.62 10.54
N ALA A 20 -5.29 -10.48 10.37
CA ALA A 20 -5.84 -10.80 9.03
C ALA A 20 -7.27 -10.27 8.78
N SER A 21 -7.82 -9.44 9.66
CA SER A 21 -9.20 -8.95 9.56
C SER A 21 -9.37 -7.67 8.74
N GLN A 22 -8.41 -7.34 7.87
CA GLN A 22 -8.61 -6.29 6.88
C GLN A 22 -8.93 -6.96 5.54
N LYS A 23 -10.22 -7.01 5.22
CA LYS A 23 -10.70 -7.37 3.89
C LYS A 23 -9.84 -6.61 2.86
N PRO A 24 -9.24 -7.30 1.87
CA PRO A 24 -8.46 -6.60 0.86
C PRO A 24 -9.38 -5.59 0.16
N LEU A 25 -8.95 -4.33 0.15
CA LEU A 25 -9.70 -3.25 -0.46
C LEU A 25 -9.92 -3.56 -1.94
N THR A 26 -11.10 -3.24 -2.45
CA THR A 26 -11.35 -3.31 -3.90
C THR A 26 -10.49 -2.28 -4.63
N GLU A 27 -10.25 -2.48 -5.93
CA GLU A 27 -9.51 -1.49 -6.73
C GLU A 27 -10.16 -0.10 -6.72
N ASN A 28 -11.49 -0.05 -6.57
CA ASN A 28 -12.23 1.21 -6.46
C ASN A 28 -11.92 1.92 -5.13
N GLU A 29 -11.91 1.19 -4.02
CA GLU A 29 -11.54 1.73 -2.71
C GLU A 29 -10.05 2.11 -2.65
N GLN A 30 -9.18 1.36 -3.33
CA GLN A 30 -7.76 1.69 -3.44
C GLN A 30 -7.54 2.97 -4.26
N ALA A 31 -8.19 3.12 -5.41
CA ALA A 31 -8.11 4.33 -6.23
C ALA A 31 -8.64 5.57 -5.48
N ALA A 32 -9.74 5.39 -4.74
CA ALA A 32 -10.32 6.44 -3.91
C ALA A 32 -9.37 6.97 -2.82
N GLN A 33 -8.47 6.14 -2.27
CA GLN A 33 -7.49 6.61 -1.28
C GLN A 33 -6.51 7.64 -1.83
N TYR A 34 -6.23 7.60 -3.12
CA TYR A 34 -5.32 8.53 -3.79
C TYR A 34 -6.08 9.61 -4.58
N GLY A 35 -7.41 9.70 -4.41
CA GLY A 35 -8.24 10.66 -5.14
C GLY A 35 -8.21 10.49 -6.66
N MET A 36 -7.92 9.28 -7.15
CA MET A 36 -7.77 9.00 -8.59
C MET A 36 -8.86 8.06 -9.10
N THR A 37 -9.06 8.04 -10.43
CA THR A 37 -9.95 7.07 -11.06
C THR A 37 -9.33 5.68 -11.05
N VAL A 38 -10.16 4.64 -11.10
CA VAL A 38 -9.70 3.24 -11.17
C VAL A 38 -8.80 2.98 -12.38
N GLU A 39 -9.08 3.65 -13.50
CA GLU A 39 -8.29 3.54 -14.71
C GLU A 39 -6.88 4.10 -14.51
N ARG A 40 -6.75 5.32 -13.97
CA ARG A 40 -5.45 5.88 -13.59
C ARG A 40 -4.71 5.03 -12.58
N TYR A 41 -5.41 4.51 -11.56
CA TYR A 41 -4.80 3.62 -10.57
C TYR A 41 -4.17 2.38 -11.22
N ARG A 42 -4.84 1.78 -12.22
CA ARG A 42 -4.31 0.62 -12.95
C ARG A 42 -3.12 0.97 -13.85
N GLU A 43 -3.17 2.12 -14.51
CA GLU A 43 -2.07 2.62 -15.34
C GLU A 43 -0.80 2.82 -14.50
N GLU A 44 -0.91 3.56 -13.41
CA GLU A 44 0.21 3.87 -12.51
C GLU A 44 0.73 2.60 -11.82
N LYS A 45 -0.15 1.66 -11.47
CA LYS A 45 0.24 0.34 -10.96
C LYS A 45 1.00 -0.49 -11.98
N ALA A 46 0.59 -0.46 -13.25
CA ALA A 46 1.33 -1.13 -14.32
C ALA A 46 2.67 -0.45 -14.59
N ALA A 47 2.74 0.89 -14.51
CA ALA A 47 3.98 1.64 -14.64
C ALA A 47 4.98 1.29 -13.52
N ALA A 48 4.53 1.30 -12.27
CA ALA A 48 5.33 0.89 -11.11
C ALA A 48 5.88 -0.54 -11.28
N ALA A 49 5.04 -1.48 -11.76
CA ALA A 49 5.45 -2.85 -12.02
C ALA A 49 6.54 -2.95 -13.12
N ARG A 50 6.44 -2.13 -14.19
CA ARG A 50 7.46 -2.06 -15.24
C ARG A 50 8.78 -1.46 -14.74
N MET A 51 8.71 -0.58 -13.75
CA MET A 51 9.88 0.03 -13.10
C MET A 51 10.47 -0.84 -11.98
N GLY A 52 9.87 -2.00 -11.69
CA GLY A 52 10.33 -2.88 -10.61
C GLY A 52 10.18 -2.27 -9.21
N MET A 53 9.29 -1.29 -9.05
CA MET A 53 9.08 -0.54 -7.81
C MET A 53 7.68 -0.79 -7.24
N LYS A 54 7.49 -0.46 -5.96
CA LYS A 54 6.17 -0.52 -5.33
C LYS A 54 5.31 0.63 -5.82
N PHE A 55 4.00 0.40 -5.88
CA PHE A 55 3.03 1.42 -6.29
C PHE A 55 3.08 2.66 -5.40
N GLU A 56 3.19 2.50 -4.08
CA GLU A 56 3.23 3.66 -3.19
C GLU A 56 4.49 4.52 -3.41
N ASP A 57 5.63 3.86 -3.68
CA ASP A 57 6.87 4.57 -4.00
C ASP A 57 6.77 5.30 -5.35
N HIS A 58 6.12 4.68 -6.34
CA HIS A 58 5.88 5.27 -7.67
C HIS A 58 5.00 6.51 -7.58
N ILE A 59 3.86 6.42 -6.89
CA ILE A 59 2.94 7.54 -6.72
C ILE A 59 3.55 8.68 -5.89
N ARG A 60 4.44 8.37 -4.94
CA ARG A 60 5.17 9.41 -4.22
C ARG A 60 6.14 10.14 -5.14
N MET A 61 6.87 9.43 -6.00
CA MET A 61 7.75 10.04 -6.99
C MET A 61 6.98 10.91 -7.99
N VAL A 62 5.87 10.42 -8.54
CA VAL A 62 5.03 11.18 -9.49
C VAL A 62 4.47 12.47 -8.86
N GLN A 63 4.09 12.45 -7.58
CA GLN A 63 3.65 13.66 -6.87
C GLN A 63 4.78 14.65 -6.60
N ASP A 64 5.98 14.16 -6.27
CA ASP A 64 7.16 14.99 -6.00
C ASP A 64 7.71 15.63 -7.29
N GLU A 65 7.79 14.85 -8.38
CA GLU A 65 8.20 15.33 -9.71
C GLU A 65 7.17 16.32 -10.30
N GLY A 66 5.87 16.09 -10.08
CA GLY A 66 4.82 17.04 -10.46
C GLY A 66 4.93 18.39 -9.75
N SER A 67 5.50 18.43 -8.53
CA SER A 67 5.75 19.66 -7.78
C SER A 67 6.97 20.43 -8.29
N MET A 68 7.99 19.75 -8.83
CA MET A 68 9.23 20.42 -9.29
C MET A 68 9.14 20.93 -10.74
N ASN A 69 8.14 20.51 -11.52
CA ASN A 69 8.02 20.88 -12.94
C ASN A 69 7.22 22.18 -13.20
N MET A 70 6.79 22.91 -12.16
CA MET A 70 6.14 24.22 -12.28
C MET A 70 7.04 25.42 -11.91
N GLU A 71 8.27 25.20 -11.45
CA GLU A 71 9.21 26.29 -11.12
C GLU A 71 10.22 26.59 -12.25
N GLY A 72 10.13 25.89 -13.40
CA GLY A 72 11.07 26.02 -14.52
C GLY A 72 10.50 26.45 -15.87
N MET A 73 9.20 26.76 -15.97
CA MET A 73 8.55 27.23 -17.22
C MET A 73 8.32 28.75 -17.23
N ASP A 74 9.23 29.51 -16.62
CA ASP A 74 9.24 30.97 -16.68
C ASP A 74 10.70 31.47 -16.84
N MET A 75 11.33 31.17 -17.99
CA MET A 75 12.37 31.98 -18.69
C MET A 75 12.51 31.54 -20.15
#